data_AF-A0A959T4R3-F1
#
_entry.id   AF-A0A959T4R3-F1
#
_cell.length_a   1.000
_cell.length_b   1.000
_cell.length_c   1.000
_cell.angle_alpha   90.00
_cell.angle_beta   90.00
_cell.angle_gamma   90.00
#
_symmetry.space_group_name_H-M   'P 1'
#
loop_
_entity.id
_entity.type
_entity.pdbx_description
1 polymer ?
#
loop_
_entity_poly.entity_id
_entity_poly.type
_entity_poly.pdbx_seq_one_letter_code
_entity_poly.pdbx_strand_id
1 'polypeptide(L)'
;PYARAMVRICKEESFHQRQGYEILATLMQGTEAQRAMAQDAMDRWWWPSLMMFGPNDADSAHSAESMKWKIKRESNDELRQRFVDRT
;
A
#
# COMPACT_ATOMS: atom_id res chain seq x y z
N PRO A 1 -14.75 0.51 17.97
CA PRO A 1 -13.45 -0.10 18.38
C PRO A 1 -12.41 -0.05 17.26
N TYR A 2 -12.78 -0.53 16.07
CA TYR A 2 -11.89 -0.60 14.92
C TYR A 2 -11.24 0.74 14.54
N ALA A 3 -12.02 1.80 14.35
CA ALA A 3 -11.49 3.13 14.03
C ALA A 3 -10.43 3.65 15.04
N ARG A 4 -10.66 3.47 16.35
CA ARG A 4 -9.70 3.90 17.38
C ARG A 4 -8.40 3.08 17.35
N ALA A 5 -8.48 1.80 16.99
CA ALA A 5 -7.30 0.96 16.82
C ALA A 5 -6.50 1.40 15.59
N MET A 6 -7.17 1.62 14.45
CA MET A 6 -6.52 2.09 13.22
C MET A 6 -5.81 3.42 13.39
N VAL A 7 -6.37 4.38 14.15
CA VAL A 7 -5.68 5.65 14.43
C VAL A 7 -4.33 5.44 15.13
N ARG A 8 -4.21 4.45 16.02
CA ARG A 8 -2.93 4.15 16.71
C ARG A 8 -1.97 3.44 15.77
N ILE A 9 -2.46 2.41 15.09
CA ILE A 9 -1.70 1.62 14.12
C ILE A 9 -1.12 2.53 13.03
N CYS A 10 -1.92 3.37 12.38
CA CYS A 10 -1.42 4.27 11.33
C CYS A 10 -0.38 5.29 11.82
N LYS A 11 -0.43 5.70 13.10
CA LYS A 11 0.57 6.61 13.68
C LYS A 11 1.93 5.94 13.80
N GLU A 12 1.95 4.67 14.19
CA GLU A 12 3.19 3.90 14.40
C GLU A 12 3.71 3.33 13.07
N GLU A 13 2.85 2.79 12.21
CA GLU A 13 3.24 2.20 10.93
C GLU A 13 3.83 3.22 9.95
N SER A 14 3.36 4.47 9.96
CA SER A 14 3.91 5.51 9.06
C SER A 14 5.38 5.83 9.35
N PHE A 15 5.82 5.68 10.60
CA PHE A 15 7.23 5.79 10.96
C PHE A 15 8.06 4.64 10.34
N HIS A 16 7.59 3.40 10.47
CA HIS A 16 8.28 2.24 9.89
C HIS A 16 8.29 2.27 8.36
N GLN A 17 7.21 2.76 7.74
CA GLN A 17 7.12 2.96 6.30
C GLN A 17 8.20 3.94 5.82
N ARG A 18 8.43 5.05 6.53
CA ARG A 18 9.50 5.99 6.23
C ARG A 18 10.88 5.33 6.30
N GLN A 19 11.14 4.56 7.35
CA GLN A 19 12.42 3.85 7.47
C GLN A 19 12.64 2.86 6.32
N GLY A 20 11.61 2.14 5.89
CA GLY A 20 11.67 1.25 4.72
C GLY A 20 12.02 1.99 3.43
N TYR A 21 11.40 3.15 3.21
CA TYR A 21 11.74 4.02 2.07
C TYR A 21 13.19 4.50 2.12
N GLU A 22 13.69 4.93 3.28
CA GLU A 22 15.08 5.39 3.44
C GLU A 22 16.10 4.30 3.11
N ILE A 23 15.80 3.04 3.45
CA ILE A 23 16.65 1.89 3.08
C ILE A 23 16.70 1.73 1.57
N LEU A 24 15.55 1.74 0.89
CA LEU A 24 15.50 1.66 -0.58
C LEU A 24 16.21 2.84 -1.25
N ALA A 25 15.99 4.06 -0.75
CA ALA A 25 16.66 5.26 -1.25
C ALA A 25 18.19 5.16 -1.10
N THR A 26 18.67 4.62 0.02
CA THR A 26 20.10 4.38 0.25
C THR A 26 20.68 3.39 -0.75
N LEU A 27 19.97 2.28 -1.02
CA LEU A 27 20.39 1.31 -2.03
C LEU A 27 20.43 1.92 -3.44
N MET A 28 19.43 2.74 -3.78
CA MET A 28 19.34 3.39 -5.08
C MET A 28 20.44 4.44 -5.32
N GLN A 29 20.98 5.04 -4.25
CA GLN A 29 22.12 5.96 -4.30
C GLN A 29 23.48 5.25 -4.25
N GLY A 30 23.49 3.93 -4.09
CA GLY A 30 24.69 3.12 -3.93
C GLY A 30 25.32 2.65 -5.25
N THR A 31 26.03 1.52 -5.14
CA THR A 31 26.68 0.81 -6.24
C THR A 31 25.66 0.26 -7.25
N GLU A 32 26.13 -0.11 -8.44
CA GLU A 32 25.28 -0.77 -9.44
C GLU A 32 24.62 -2.04 -8.92
N ALA A 33 25.34 -2.87 -8.15
CA ALA A 33 24.79 -4.06 -7.53
C ALA A 33 23.66 -3.74 -6.52
N GLN A 34 23.79 -2.64 -5.76
CA GLN A 34 22.75 -2.21 -4.82
C GLN A 34 21.50 -1.68 -5.54
N ARG A 35 21.69 -0.91 -6.63
CA ARG A 35 20.58 -0.47 -7.48
C ARG A 35 19.84 -1.65 -8.12
N ALA A 36 20.59 -2.61 -8.66
CA ALA A 36 20.00 -3.83 -9.24
C ALA A 36 19.20 -4.63 -8.20
N MET A 37 19.71 -4.74 -6.97
CA MET A 37 19.00 -5.40 -5.87
C MET A 37 17.68 -4.68 -5.51
N ALA A 38 17.69 -3.36 -5.43
CA ALA A 38 16.50 -2.58 -5.15
C ALA A 38 15.47 -2.68 -6.29
N GLN A 39 15.92 -2.66 -7.55
CA GLN A 39 15.06 -2.83 -8.71
C GLN A 39 14.42 -4.22 -8.75
N ASP A 40 15.20 -5.29 -8.56
CA ASP A 40 14.67 -6.66 -8.49
C ASP A 40 13.62 -6.82 -7.38
N ALA A 41 13.83 -6.18 -6.23
CA ALA A 41 12.83 -6.15 -5.17
C ALA A 41 11.53 -5.45 -5.60
N MET A 42 11.63 -4.30 -6.27
CA MET A 42 10.47 -3.56 -6.76
C MET A 42 9.69 -4.36 -7.81
N ASP A 43 10.39 -4.96 -8.78
CA ASP A 43 9.78 -5.74 -9.86
C ASP A 43 8.96 -6.92 -9.33
N ARG A 44 9.46 -7.59 -8.27
CA ARG A 44 8.77 -8.70 -7.62
C ARG A 44 7.57 -8.26 -6.79
N TRP A 45 7.64 -7.11 -6.11
CA TRP A 45 6.67 -6.73 -5.09
C TRP A 45 5.65 -5.67 -5.53
N TRP A 46 5.86 -4.99 -6.65
CA TRP A 46 4.94 -3.96 -7.13
C TRP A 46 3.50 -4.49 -7.30
N TRP A 47 3.31 -5.52 -8.13
CA TRP A 47 1.98 -6.05 -8.41
C TRP A 47 1.32 -6.69 -7.17
N PRO A 48 2.02 -7.51 -6.35
CA PRO A 48 1.47 -7.97 -5.08
C PRO A 48 1.00 -6.84 -4.16
N SER A 49 1.72 -5.72 -4.10
CA SER A 49 1.33 -4.57 -3.29
C SER A 49 0.02 -3.94 -3.79
N LEU A 50 -0.19 -3.87 -5.10
CA LEU A 50 -1.46 -3.41 -5.68
C LEU A 50 -2.63 -4.38 -5.44
N MET A 51 -2.35 -5.67 -5.32
CA MET A 51 -3.37 -6.68 -5.00
C MET A 51 -3.87 -6.59 -3.55
N MET A 52 -3.12 -5.93 -2.64
CA MET A 52 -3.54 -5.73 -1.25
C MET A 52 -4.82 -4.89 -1.12
N PHE A 53 -5.14 -4.07 -2.12
CA PHE A 53 -6.39 -3.30 -2.17
C PHE A 53 -7.61 -4.18 -2.51
N GLY A 54 -7.42 -5.46 -2.82
CA GLY A 54 -8.49 -6.40 -3.18
C GLY A 54 -8.82 -6.40 -4.67
N PRO A 55 -9.87 -7.13 -5.09
CA PRO A 55 -10.30 -7.21 -6.49
C PRO A 55 -10.88 -5.88 -6.97
N ASN A 56 -11.09 -5.75 -8.29
CA ASN A 56 -11.79 -4.60 -8.87
C ASN A 56 -13.18 -4.42 -8.27
N ASP A 57 -13.69 -3.20 -8.30
CA ASP A 57 -14.98 -2.86 -7.69
C ASP A 57 -16.14 -3.69 -8.27
N ALA A 58 -16.08 -4.03 -9.56
CA ALA A 58 -17.06 -4.87 -10.26
C ALA A 58 -17.10 -6.33 -9.74
N ASP A 59 -15.98 -6.83 -9.22
CA ASP A 59 -15.82 -8.22 -8.78
C ASP A 59 -15.85 -8.35 -7.24
N SER A 60 -16.11 -7.24 -6.52
CA SER A 60 -16.03 -7.17 -5.07
C SER A 60 -17.35 -7.51 -4.38
N ALA A 61 -17.55 -8.79 -4.05
CA ALA A 61 -18.78 -9.32 -3.46
C ALA A 61 -19.27 -8.59 -2.17
N HIS A 62 -18.35 -8.03 -1.39
CA HIS A 62 -18.66 -7.37 -0.10
C HIS A 62 -18.74 -5.84 -0.17
N SER A 63 -18.40 -5.23 -1.31
CA SER A 63 -18.25 -3.78 -1.40
C SER A 63 -19.56 -3.02 -1.18
N ALA A 64 -20.67 -3.47 -1.76
CA ALA A 64 -21.96 -2.78 -1.64
C ALA A 64 -22.44 -2.66 -0.18
N GLU A 65 -22.38 -3.76 0.57
CA GLU A 65 -22.80 -3.79 1.98
C GLU A 65 -21.81 -3.06 2.89
N SER A 66 -20.51 -3.26 2.68
CA SER A 66 -19.46 -2.58 3.47
C SER A 66 -19.49 -1.06 3.31
N MET A 67 -19.77 -0.57 2.09
CA MET A 67 -19.94 0.86 1.81
C MET A 67 -21.22 1.40 2.44
N LYS A 68 -22.35 0.67 2.31
CA LYS A 68 -23.63 1.04 2.94
C LYS A 68 -23.51 1.22 4.45
N TRP A 69 -22.78 0.33 5.12
CA TRP A 69 -22.53 0.41 6.56
C TRP A 69 -21.34 1.29 6.95
N LYS A 70 -20.67 1.91 5.97
CA LYS A 70 -19.51 2.78 6.17
C LYS A 70 -18.35 2.07 6.90
N ILE A 71 -18.27 0.75 6.76
CA ILE A 71 -17.10 -0.06 7.16
C ILE A 71 -15.97 0.19 6.17
N LYS A 72 -16.31 0.13 4.88
CA LYS A 72 -15.49 0.61 3.77
C LYS A 72 -15.94 2.04 3.44
N ARG A 73 -15.00 2.96 3.27
CA ARG A 73 -15.29 4.40 3.05
C ARG A 73 -15.02 4.85 1.62
N GLU A 74 -14.15 4.13 0.94
CA GLU A 74 -13.64 4.39 -0.41
C GLU A 74 -13.51 3.04 -1.12
N SER A 75 -13.66 3.01 -2.44
CA SER A 75 -13.64 1.78 -3.22
C SER A 75 -12.26 1.12 -3.27
N ASN A 76 -12.18 -0.13 -3.75
CA ASN A 76 -10.88 -0.80 -3.88
C ASN A 76 -10.04 -0.09 -4.94
N ASP A 77 -10.68 0.24 -6.06
CA ASP A 77 -10.02 0.89 -7.19
C ASP A 77 -9.65 2.35 -6.87
N GLU A 78 -10.48 3.09 -6.13
CA GLU A 78 -10.15 4.44 -5.66
C GLU A 78 -8.90 4.47 -4.79
N LEU A 79 -8.79 3.53 -3.84
CA LEU A 79 -7.62 3.43 -2.96
C LEU A 79 -6.38 2.96 -3.72
N ARG A 80 -6.53 1.98 -4.63
CA ARG A 80 -5.44 1.49 -5.49
C ARG A 80 -4.91 2.60 -6.39
N GLN A 81 -5.79 3.37 -7.03
CA GLN A 81 -5.40 4.50 -7.88
C GLN A 81 -4.64 5.56 -7.08
N ARG A 82 -5.16 5.94 -5.91
CA ARG A 82 -4.49 6.90 -5.03
C ARG A 82 -3.11 6.42 -4.59
N PHE A 83 -2.93 5.12 -4.38
CA PHE A 83 -1.62 4.55 -4.05
C PHE A 83 -0.64 4.71 -5.22
N VAL A 84 -1.07 4.39 -6.45
CA VAL A 84 -0.26 4.57 -7.66
C VAL A 84 0.08 6.04 -7.89
N ASP A 85 -0.85 6.97 -7.71
CA ASP A 85 -0.59 8.40 -7.93
C ASP A 85 0.41 9.01 -6.92
N ARG A 86 0.55 8.39 -5.75
CA ARG A 86 1.37 8.90 -4.64
C ARG A 86 2.72 8.19 -4.49
N THR A 87 2.94 7.11 -5.22
CA THR A 87 4.14 6.28 -5.14
C THR A 87 4.97 6.45 -6.39
#